data_AF-A0AAV4NRB8-F1
#
_entry.id   AF-A0AAV4NRB8-F1
#
_cell.length_a   1.000
_cell.length_b   1.000
_cell.length_c   1.000
_cell.angle_alpha   90.00
_cell.angle_beta   90.00
_cell.angle_gamma   90.00
#
_symmetry.space_group_name_H-M   'P 1'
#
loop_
_entity.id
_entity.type
_entity.pdbx_description
1 polymer ?
#
loop_
_entity_poly.entity_id
_entity_poly.type
_entity_poly.pdbx_seq_one_letter_code
_entity_poly.pdbx_strand_id
1 'polypeptide(L)'
;MRKKCTIVFKSGYTGPIICLSNWENTGYVPAIGEVFIPLNVNATLSPSFTLLVFYVRDDRETIADSQKILVEKCFNNKVNFQFKDAVKQPGTPTSIQVSSSPNSLCGIKVVDKSISLLDSSDQLTKDKIFDLIEDNDYSDFYSSDLCEQNKPQPGKKHIY
;
A
#
# COMPACT_ATOMS: atom_id res chain seq x y z
N MET A 1 -1.10 -3.05 36.83
CA MET A 1 -2.18 -3.25 35.83
C MET A 1 -1.57 -3.13 34.44
N ARG A 2 -1.94 -4.02 33.50
CA ARG A 2 -1.20 -4.23 32.24
C ARG A 2 -1.93 -3.53 31.09
N LYS A 3 -1.42 -2.39 30.61
CA LYS A 3 -1.88 -1.79 29.36
C LYS A 3 -1.23 -2.54 28.19
N LYS A 4 -2.03 -3.18 27.33
CA LYS A 4 -1.53 -3.78 26.09
C LYS A 4 -1.89 -2.84 24.93
N CYS A 5 -0.88 -2.19 24.36
CA CYS A 5 -1.01 -1.49 23.09
C CYS A 5 -0.85 -2.52 21.96
N THR A 6 -1.71 -2.45 20.95
CA THR A 6 -1.66 -3.35 19.78
C THR A 6 -1.52 -2.49 18.54
N ILE A 7 -0.54 -2.83 17.70
CA ILE A 7 -0.26 -2.10 16.46
C ILE A 7 -0.65 -3.01 15.29
N VAL A 8 -1.42 -2.45 14.36
CA VAL A 8 -1.92 -3.17 13.20
C VAL A 8 -1.61 -2.38 11.94
N PHE A 9 -0.98 -3.02 10.97
CA PHE A 9 -0.72 -2.46 9.65
C PHE A 9 -1.73 -3.03 8.67
N LYS A 10 -2.37 -2.15 7.91
CA LYS A 10 -3.15 -2.55 6.74
C LYS A 10 -2.40 -2.09 5.50
N SER A 11 -1.90 -3.05 4.73
CA SER A 11 -1.38 -2.80 3.39
C SER A 11 -2.54 -2.39 2.47
N GLY A 12 -2.34 -1.41 1.60
CA GLY A 12 -3.34 -1.03 0.60
C GLY A 12 -3.73 -2.20 -0.30
N TYR A 13 -5.02 -2.24 -0.67
CA TYR A 13 -5.68 -3.11 -1.66
C TYR A 13 -5.76 -4.61 -1.42
N THR A 14 -4.64 -5.31 -1.27
CA THR A 14 -4.64 -6.80 -1.28
C THR A 14 -3.63 -7.43 -0.35
N GLY A 15 -2.85 -6.61 0.37
CA GLY A 15 -1.90 -7.13 1.33
C GLY A 15 -2.59 -7.58 2.63
N PRO A 16 -2.05 -8.60 3.31
CA PRO A 16 -2.59 -9.08 4.57
C PRO A 16 -2.56 -7.98 5.64
N ILE A 17 -3.47 -8.07 6.61
CA ILE A 17 -3.35 -7.33 7.87
C ILE A 17 -2.14 -7.92 8.61
N ILE A 18 -1.15 -7.08 8.90
CA ILE A 18 0.03 -7.49 9.68
C ILE A 18 -0.15 -6.94 11.09
N CYS A 19 -0.32 -7.83 12.06
CA CYS A 19 -0.43 -7.46 13.47
C CYS A 19 0.94 -7.57 14.13
N LEU A 20 1.41 -6.48 14.73
CA LEU A 20 2.59 -6.50 15.60
C LEU A 20 2.15 -6.17 17.02
N SER A 21 2.40 -7.08 17.95
CA SER A 21 2.17 -6.86 19.37
C SER A 21 3.51 -6.73 20.09
N ASN A 22 3.96 -5.51 20.35
CA ASN A 22 5.15 -5.27 21.16
C ASN A 22 4.82 -4.29 22.29
N TRP A 23 4.74 -4.80 23.53
CA TRP A 23 5.00 -3.99 24.72
C TRP A 23 5.50 -4.90 25.85
N GLU A 24 6.72 -4.62 26.34
CA GLU A 24 7.28 -5.28 27.52
C GLU A 24 6.74 -4.65 28.82
N ASN A 25 6.49 -5.49 29.82
CA ASN A 25 5.93 -5.09 31.11
C ASN A 25 6.87 -4.14 31.86
N THR A 26 6.63 -2.84 31.79
CA THR A 26 7.17 -1.87 32.75
C THR A 26 6.06 -1.37 33.66
N GLY A 27 6.28 -1.45 34.98
CA GLY A 27 5.31 -1.02 36.01
C GLY A 27 5.06 0.49 36.07
N TYR A 28 5.65 1.25 35.15
CA TYR A 28 5.60 2.70 35.07
C TYR A 28 5.26 3.11 33.62
N VAL A 29 4.10 3.73 33.42
CA VAL A 29 3.69 4.30 32.13
C VAL A 29 3.87 5.81 32.22
N PRO A 30 4.91 6.40 31.62
CA PRO A 30 5.08 7.84 31.60
C PRO A 30 3.90 8.53 30.89
N ALA A 31 3.67 9.82 31.20
CA ALA A 31 2.61 10.61 30.57
C ALA A 31 2.78 10.71 29.04
N ILE A 32 4.02 10.58 28.55
CA ILE A 32 4.37 10.46 27.13
C ILE A 32 5.15 9.16 26.99
N GLY A 33 4.61 8.22 26.20
CA GLY A 33 5.29 7.00 25.81
C GLY A 33 5.73 7.09 24.36
N GLU A 34 7.00 6.79 24.08
CA GLU A 34 7.50 6.65 22.72
C GLU A 34 7.62 5.16 22.38
N VAL A 35 7.22 4.79 21.17
CA VAL A 35 7.34 3.42 20.66
C VAL A 35 8.04 3.45 19.31
N PHE A 36 9.08 2.62 19.16
CA PHE A 36 9.75 2.42 17.90
C PHE A 36 9.23 1.15 17.23
N ILE A 37 8.81 1.26 15.97
CA ILE A 37 8.21 0.15 15.23
C ILE A 37 9.02 -0.10 13.95
N PRO A 38 9.84 -1.16 13.91
CA PRO A 38 10.61 -1.48 12.72
C PRO A 38 9.65 -1.99 11.63
N LEU A 39 9.66 -1.32 10.47
CA LEU A 39 8.85 -1.70 9.31
C LEU A 39 9.76 -2.05 8.13
N ASN A 40 9.53 -3.24 7.55
CA ASN A 40 10.19 -3.63 6.31
C ASN A 40 9.35 -3.18 5.11
N VAL A 41 9.75 -2.07 4.49
CA VAL A 41 9.03 -1.50 3.35
C VAL A 41 9.37 -2.28 2.08
N ASN A 42 8.36 -2.83 1.41
CA ASN A 42 8.50 -3.57 0.16
C ASN A 42 7.39 -3.21 -0.85
N ALA A 43 7.45 -3.77 -2.05
CA ALA A 43 6.51 -3.46 -3.13
C ALA A 43 5.05 -3.86 -2.86
N THR A 44 4.79 -4.67 -1.83
CA THR A 44 3.42 -4.98 -1.40
C THR A 44 2.76 -3.79 -0.68
N LEU A 45 3.56 -2.91 -0.06
CA LEU A 45 3.07 -1.70 0.62
C LEU A 45 2.90 -0.50 -0.32
N SER A 46 3.17 -0.67 -1.62
CA SER A 46 2.99 0.36 -2.63
C SER A 46 1.51 0.45 -3.07
N PRO A 47 1.00 1.65 -3.40
CA PRO A 47 1.66 2.96 -3.33
C PRO A 47 1.54 3.62 -1.94
N SER A 48 0.73 3.04 -1.05
CA SER A 48 0.57 3.50 0.32
C SER A 48 0.06 2.37 1.22
N PHE A 49 0.22 2.57 2.53
CA PHE A 49 -0.39 1.72 3.54
C PHE A 49 -0.93 2.57 4.70
N THR A 50 -1.87 2.00 5.47
CA THR A 50 -2.44 2.67 6.65
C THR A 50 -1.94 1.96 7.91
N LEU A 51 -1.29 2.73 8.78
CA LEU A 51 -0.93 2.33 10.12
C LEU A 51 -2.12 2.60 11.06
N LEU A 52 -2.60 1.59 11.77
CA LEU A 52 -3.60 1.70 12.82
C LEU A 52 -2.96 1.33 14.16
N VAL A 53 -3.04 2.22 15.14
CA VAL A 53 -2.57 1.97 16.51
C VAL A 53 -3.76 2.05 17.43
N PHE A 54 -3.94 1.05 18.30
CA PHE A 54 -5.00 1.11 19.29
C PHE A 54 -4.59 0.48 20.61
N TYR A 55 -5.28 0.88 21.68
CA TYR A 55 -5.19 0.22 22.97
C TYR A 55 -6.55 0.17 23.64
N VAL A 56 -6.71 -0.82 24.51
CA VAL A 56 -7.93 -1.02 25.30
C VAL A 56 -7.63 -0.69 26.75
N ARG A 57 -8.42 0.21 27.32
CA ARG A 57 -8.36 0.62 28.72
C ARG A 57 -9.02 -0.41 29.64
N ASP A 58 -8.73 -0.34 30.94
CA ASP A 58 -9.29 -1.25 31.94
C ASP A 58 -10.83 -1.14 32.06
N ASP A 59 -11.38 0.01 31.71
CA ASP A 59 -12.84 0.27 31.61
C ASP A 59 -13.48 -0.27 30.32
N ARG A 60 -12.68 -0.94 29.46
CA ARG A 60 -13.05 -1.49 28.15
C ARG A 60 -13.29 -0.44 27.06
N GLU A 61 -12.89 0.81 27.28
CA GLU A 61 -12.83 1.82 26.23
C GLU A 61 -11.66 1.51 25.27
N THR A 62 -11.90 1.60 23.96
CA THR A 62 -10.85 1.48 22.94
C THR A 62 -10.48 2.85 22.42
N ILE A 63 -9.19 3.18 22.46
CA ILE A 63 -8.65 4.39 21.87
C ILE A 63 -7.80 3.96 20.68
N ALA A 64 -8.06 4.55 19.52
CA ALA A 64 -7.40 4.22 18.27
C ALA A 64 -7.05 5.49 17.49
N ASP A 65 -5.97 5.42 16.74
CA ASP A 65 -5.55 6.45 15.79
C ASP A 65 -4.96 5.78 14.55
N SER A 66 -5.00 6.47 13.41
CA SER A 66 -4.49 5.93 12.16
C SER A 66 -3.81 6.97 11.28
N GLN A 67 -2.78 6.54 10.54
CA GLN A 67 -2.04 7.37 9.63
C GLN A 67 -1.84 6.66 8.29
N LYS A 68 -2.21 7.31 7.18
CA LYS A 68 -1.84 6.88 5.82
C LYS A 68 -0.41 7.30 5.55
N ILE A 69 0.42 6.37 5.08
CA ILE A 69 1.83 6.57 4.76
C ILE A 69 2.02 6.27 3.27
N LEU A 70 2.54 7.25 2.55
CA LEU A 70 2.88 7.11 1.14
C LEU A 70 4.23 6.39 0.99
N VAL A 71 4.27 5.46 0.06
CA VAL A 71 5.46 4.70 -0.31
C VAL A 71 5.72 4.94 -1.80
N GLU A 72 6.96 4.74 -2.23
CA GLU A 72 7.26 4.81 -3.66
C GLU A 72 6.38 3.81 -4.43
N LYS A 73 5.67 4.32 -5.44
CA LYS A 73 4.96 3.52 -6.44
C LYS A 73 5.93 2.46 -6.98
N CYS A 74 5.75 1.17 -6.72
CA CYS A 74 6.63 0.12 -7.21
C CYS A 74 5.88 -1.22 -7.37
N PHE A 75 6.19 -1.95 -8.45
CA PHE A 75 5.60 -3.26 -8.71
C PHE A 75 6.46 -4.37 -8.11
N ASN A 76 5.80 -5.40 -7.58
CA ASN A 76 6.49 -6.60 -7.09
C ASN A 76 7.15 -7.38 -8.24
N ASN A 77 6.52 -7.35 -9.43
CA ASN A 77 7.03 -7.96 -10.64
C ASN A 77 8.03 -7.02 -11.29
N LYS A 78 9.31 -7.41 -11.31
CA LYS A 78 10.35 -6.65 -11.98
C LYS A 78 10.48 -7.13 -13.42
N VAL A 79 10.39 -6.22 -14.37
CA VAL A 79 10.56 -6.49 -15.79
C VAL A 79 11.51 -5.46 -16.38
N ASN A 80 12.45 -5.91 -17.20
CA ASN A 80 13.33 -5.09 -18.00
C ASN A 80 13.24 -5.49 -19.47
N PHE A 81 13.31 -4.51 -20.36
CA PHE A 81 13.24 -4.69 -21.80
C PHE A 81 14.34 -3.86 -22.46
N GLN A 82 15.09 -4.48 -23.37
CA GLN A 82 16.09 -3.77 -24.17
C GLN A 82 16.20 -4.36 -25.57
N PHE A 83 16.43 -3.49 -26.55
CA PHE A 83 16.97 -3.89 -27.84
C PHE A 83 18.48 -4.10 -27.69
N LYS A 84 19.01 -5.17 -28.30
CA LYS A 84 20.47 -5.39 -28.32
C LYS A 84 21.19 -4.39 -29.22
N ASP A 85 20.49 -3.91 -30.25
CA ASP A 85 21.02 -2.95 -31.22
C ASP A 85 20.33 -1.60 -31.02
N ALA A 86 21.09 -0.50 -31.07
CA ALA A 86 20.51 0.85 -31.00
C ALA A 86 19.83 1.27 -32.32
N VAL A 87 20.36 0.81 -33.46
CA VAL A 87 19.87 1.12 -34.80
C VAL A 87 20.00 -0.11 -35.70
N LYS A 88 19.01 -0.35 -36.55
CA LYS A 88 18.99 -1.44 -37.54
C LYS A 88 18.47 -0.96 -38.88
N GLN A 89 18.90 -1.62 -39.96
CA GLN A 89 18.38 -1.36 -41.30
C GLN A 89 16.97 -1.97 -41.46
N PRO A 90 16.10 -1.36 -42.27
CA PRO A 90 14.78 -1.92 -42.57
C PRO A 90 14.89 -3.36 -43.10
N GLY A 91 13.98 -4.22 -42.65
CA GLY A 91 13.93 -5.63 -43.06
C GLY A 91 15.02 -6.52 -42.45
N THR A 92 15.94 -5.98 -41.64
CA THR A 92 16.98 -6.78 -40.97
C THR A 92 16.50 -7.31 -39.62
N PRO A 93 16.88 -8.54 -39.23
CA PRO A 93 16.55 -9.08 -37.92
C PRO A 93 17.17 -8.24 -36.78
N THR A 94 16.40 -8.05 -35.71
CA THR A 94 16.86 -7.46 -34.45
C THR A 94 16.60 -8.42 -33.29
N SER A 95 17.41 -8.32 -32.24
CA SER A 95 17.23 -9.09 -31.02
C SER A 95 16.70 -8.20 -29.90
N ILE A 96 15.61 -8.66 -29.29
CA ILE A 96 15.09 -8.09 -28.04
C ILE A 96 15.50 -8.99 -26.88
N GLN A 97 15.75 -8.37 -25.73
CA GLN A 97 16.02 -9.06 -24.49
C GLN A 97 15.00 -8.61 -23.46
N VAL A 98 14.27 -9.59 -22.92
CA VAL A 98 13.33 -9.40 -21.82
C VAL A 98 13.88 -10.14 -20.61
N SER A 99 13.91 -9.47 -19.46
CA SER A 99 14.29 -10.07 -18.19
C SER A 99 13.19 -9.81 -17.18
N SER A 100 12.70 -10.84 -16.52
CA SER A 100 11.57 -10.72 -15.60
C SER A 100 11.76 -11.56 -14.35
N SER A 101 10.99 -11.25 -13.31
CA SER A 101 10.80 -12.18 -12.19
C SER A 101 10.31 -13.55 -12.70
N PRO A 102 10.66 -14.67 -12.05
CA PRO A 102 10.17 -16.00 -12.41
C PRO A 102 8.63 -16.04 -12.49
N ASN A 103 8.10 -16.85 -13.41
CA ASN A 103 6.66 -17.02 -13.64
C ASN A 103 5.89 -15.75 -14.07
N SER A 104 6.57 -14.70 -14.50
CA SER A 104 5.92 -13.50 -15.06
C SER A 104 5.37 -13.76 -16.45
N LEU A 105 4.15 -13.29 -16.74
CA LEU A 105 3.62 -13.20 -18.09
C LEU A 105 4.04 -11.86 -18.72
N CYS A 106 4.80 -11.91 -19.81
CA CYS A 106 5.29 -10.70 -20.48
C CYS A 106 4.59 -10.50 -21.83
N GLY A 107 3.84 -9.40 -21.98
CA GLY A 107 3.29 -8.95 -23.26
C GLY A 107 4.18 -7.87 -23.89
N ILE A 108 4.41 -7.94 -25.20
CA ILE A 108 5.25 -6.99 -25.93
C ILE A 108 4.40 -6.31 -27.00
N LYS A 109 4.41 -4.98 -27.02
CA LYS A 109 3.77 -4.16 -28.06
C LYS A 109 4.83 -3.29 -28.71
N VAL A 110 4.90 -3.34 -30.04
CA VAL A 110 5.78 -2.48 -30.83
C VAL A 110 4.92 -1.43 -31.53
N VAL A 111 5.28 -0.16 -31.39
CA VAL A 111 4.56 0.98 -31.95
C VAL A 111 5.49 1.85 -32.76
N ASP A 112 4.99 2.42 -33.85
CA ASP A 112 5.72 3.42 -34.62
C ASP A 112 5.75 4.75 -33.84
N LYS A 113 6.87 5.49 -33.88
CA LYS A 113 6.97 6.76 -33.15
C LYS A 113 6.00 7.82 -33.66
N SER A 114 5.61 7.77 -34.94
CA SER A 114 4.64 8.70 -35.53
C SER A 114 3.26 8.62 -34.88
N ILE A 115 2.84 7.44 -34.39
CA ILE A 115 1.53 7.32 -33.73
C ILE A 115 1.52 7.89 -32.31
N SER A 116 2.70 8.05 -31.68
CA SER A 116 2.82 8.75 -30.39
C SER A 116 2.53 10.25 -30.50
N LEU A 117 2.57 10.82 -31.71
CA LEU A 117 2.26 12.24 -31.96
C LEU A 117 0.75 12.48 -32.14
N LEU A 118 -0.02 11.42 -32.44
CA LEU A 118 -1.45 11.52 -32.73
C LEU A 118 -2.29 11.36 -31.46
N ASP A 119 -1.95 10.38 -30.61
CA ASP A 119 -2.60 10.20 -29.31
C ASP A 119 -1.73 9.35 -28.35
N SER A 120 -1.40 9.90 -27.19
CA SER A 120 -0.66 9.22 -26.12
C SER A 120 -1.55 8.84 -24.93
N SER A 121 -2.85 9.10 -24.99
CA SER A 121 -3.80 8.81 -23.91
C SER A 121 -3.91 7.31 -23.61
N ASP A 122 -3.73 6.46 -24.61
CA ASP A 122 -3.76 4.99 -24.49
C ASP A 122 -2.44 4.36 -24.04
N GLN A 123 -1.36 5.14 -23.87
CA GLN A 123 -0.11 4.59 -23.35
C GLN A 123 -0.27 4.26 -21.86
N LEU A 124 -0.12 2.98 -21.54
CA LEU A 124 -0.12 2.49 -20.17
C LEU A 124 1.22 2.86 -19.51
N THR A 125 1.17 3.74 -18.52
CA THR A 125 2.33 4.12 -17.71
C THR A 125 2.22 3.55 -16.31
N LYS A 126 3.35 3.48 -15.61
CA LYS A 126 3.39 3.10 -14.19
C LYS A 126 2.43 3.96 -13.36
N ASP A 127 2.43 5.27 -13.58
CA ASP A 127 1.59 6.20 -12.81
C ASP A 127 0.11 5.97 -13.10
N LYS A 128 -0.31 5.86 -14.38
CA LYS A 128 -1.71 5.55 -14.73
C LYS A 128 -2.22 4.27 -14.07
N ILE A 129 -1.38 3.24 -13.94
CA ILE A 129 -1.77 2.00 -13.24
C ILE A 129 -2.00 2.29 -11.76
N PHE A 130 -1.11 3.05 -11.11
CA PHE A 130 -1.27 3.38 -9.70
C PHE A 130 -2.40 4.37 -9.44
N ASP A 131 -2.67 5.30 -10.36
CA ASP A 131 -3.80 6.22 -10.27
C ASP A 131 -5.12 5.45 -10.41
N LEU A 132 -5.20 4.48 -11.34
CA LEU A 132 -6.33 3.55 -11.42
C LEU A 132 -6.48 2.69 -10.17
N ILE A 133 -5.37 2.27 -9.55
CA ILE A 133 -5.43 1.58 -8.26
C ILE A 133 -6.05 2.56 -7.26
N GLU A 134 -5.43 3.70 -6.97
CA GLU A 134 -5.84 4.73 -6.00
C GLU A 134 -7.28 5.25 -6.18
N ASP A 135 -7.78 5.41 -7.40
CA ASP A 135 -9.19 5.80 -7.67
C ASP A 135 -10.19 4.75 -7.17
N ASN A 136 -9.76 3.49 -7.08
CA ASN A 136 -10.55 2.41 -6.49
C ASN A 136 -10.36 2.30 -4.96
N ASP A 137 -9.69 3.27 -4.31
CA ASP A 137 -9.42 3.24 -2.86
C ASP A 137 -10.66 3.69 -2.12
N TYR A 138 -11.53 2.74 -1.79
CA TYR A 138 -12.66 3.01 -0.90
C TYR A 138 -12.23 3.30 0.56
N SER A 139 -10.92 3.37 0.87
CA SER A 139 -10.45 3.66 2.24
C SER A 139 -10.78 5.08 2.72
N ASP A 140 -11.06 6.02 1.81
CA ASP A 140 -11.53 7.36 2.17
C ASP A 140 -12.91 7.33 2.86
N PHE A 141 -13.65 6.22 2.77
CA PHE A 141 -14.90 6.03 3.52
C PHE A 141 -14.69 5.92 5.04
N TYR A 142 -13.46 5.65 5.49
CA TYR A 142 -13.09 5.62 6.91
C TYR A 142 -12.37 6.90 7.36
N SER A 143 -12.08 7.82 6.44
CA SER A 143 -11.44 9.12 6.74
C SER A 143 -12.43 10.23 7.08
N SER A 144 -13.74 10.02 6.95
CA SER A 144 -14.71 10.91 7.57
C SER A 144 -14.88 10.51 9.03
N ASP A 145 -14.23 11.24 9.92
CA ASP A 145 -14.49 11.35 11.36
C ASP A 145 -15.59 10.41 11.91
N LEU A 146 -15.23 9.14 12.13
CA LEU A 146 -16.12 8.19 12.83
C LEU A 146 -16.29 8.57 14.32
N CYS A 147 -15.52 9.55 14.79
CA CYS A 147 -15.68 10.15 16.12
C CYS A 147 -16.75 11.25 16.16
N GLU A 148 -17.13 11.85 15.03
CA GLU A 148 -18.17 12.91 14.99
C GLU A 148 -19.53 12.41 14.48
N GLN A 149 -19.58 11.26 13.80
CA GLN A 149 -20.87 10.68 13.45
C GLN A 149 -21.45 9.93 14.64
N ASN A 150 -22.55 10.43 15.19
CA ASN A 150 -23.46 9.78 16.15
C ASN A 150 -24.06 8.47 15.57
N LYS A 151 -23.23 7.52 15.13
CA LYS A 151 -23.66 6.18 14.77
C LYS A 151 -23.41 5.27 15.97
N PRO A 152 -24.42 4.51 16.41
CA PRO A 152 -24.27 3.60 17.53
C PRO A 152 -23.18 2.58 17.20
N GLN A 153 -22.13 2.55 18.01
CA GLN A 153 -21.04 1.59 17.86
C GLN A 153 -21.59 0.15 17.98
N PRO A 154 -21.22 -0.76 17.05
CA PRO A 154 -21.63 -2.15 17.14
C PRO A 154 -21.04 -2.77 18.41
N GLY A 155 -21.91 -3.11 19.36
CA GLY A 155 -21.53 -3.69 20.65
C GLY A 155 -22.15 -2.99 21.88
N LYS A 156 -22.71 -1.79 21.76
CA LYS A 156 -23.54 -1.19 22.82
C LYS A 156 -24.94 -1.82 22.85
N LYS A 157 -25.03 -3.09 23.25
CA LYS A 157 -26.28 -3.59 23.85
C LYS A 157 -26.30 -3.07 25.28
N HIS A 158 -27.24 -2.16 25.56
CA HIS A 158 -27.61 -1.81 26.93
C HIS A 158 -27.97 -3.09 27.68
N ILE A 159 -27.15 -3.45 28.65
CA ILE A 159 -27.49 -4.46 29.65
C ILE A 159 -27.94 -3.64 30.86
N TYR A 160 -29.26 -3.54 31.03
CA TYR A 160 -29.85 -3.29 32.35
C TYR A 160 -29.81 -4.57 33.17
#